data_AF-A0A8B9ALE1-F1
#
_entry.id   AF-A0A8B9ALE1-F1
#
_cell.length_a   1.000
_cell.length_b   1.000
_cell.length_c   1.000
_cell.angle_alpha   90.00
_cell.angle_beta   90.00
_cell.angle_gamma   90.00
#
_symmetry.space_group_name_H-M   'P 1'
#
loop_
_entity.id
_entity.type
_entity.pdbx_description
1 polymer ?
#
loop_
_entity_poly.entity_id
_entity_poly.type
_entity_poly.pdbx_seq_one_letter_code
_entity_poly.pdbx_strand_id
1 'polypeptide(L)'
;MRVPELRSPLHLASRAPIGVLEHNPDLRHSAFKPTSPAAKAVVDQLLRIADKGILDDLLISSITALGCLSKTFRATETRIIGPLVRLLDERKAIVSREAVIALTKFVCKENFLCVEHSKAIIEAEGAKHLVQLVYFGEQLQTEALILLCYVSLNVLESEDLAQAGVLAVLAWASKQGHLVQDSRVDSSLPEARGRMELYQSRRSR
;
A
#
# COMPACT_ATOMS: atom_id res chain seq x y z
N MET A 1 42.28 24.16 -18.87
CA MET A 1 41.94 22.99 -18.03
C MET A 1 40.46 23.06 -17.68
N ARG A 2 39.61 22.22 -18.29
CA ARG A 2 38.19 22.09 -17.93
C ARG A 2 38.07 21.01 -16.86
N VAL A 3 37.44 21.36 -15.75
CA VAL A 3 37.04 20.43 -14.69
C VAL A 3 35.98 19.48 -15.27
N PRO A 4 36.07 18.15 -15.12
CA PRO A 4 35.01 17.25 -15.56
C PRO A 4 33.86 17.32 -14.57
N GLU A 5 32.67 17.70 -15.05
CA GLU A 5 31.44 17.63 -14.28
C GLU A 5 31.12 16.17 -13.91
N LEU A 6 31.07 15.91 -12.60
CA LEU A 6 30.46 14.70 -12.04
C LEU A 6 28.97 14.68 -12.41
N ARG A 7 28.63 13.93 -13.46
CA ARG A 7 27.24 13.57 -13.77
C ARG A 7 26.66 12.82 -12.59
N SER A 8 25.80 13.50 -11.83
CA SER A 8 25.04 12.93 -10.73
C SER A 8 24.14 11.77 -11.21
N PRO A 9 24.07 10.63 -10.49
CA PRO A 9 23.17 9.51 -10.80
C PRO A 9 21.70 9.90 -10.94
N LEU A 10 21.32 11.06 -10.37
CA LEU A 10 19.97 11.64 -10.45
C LEU A 10 19.51 11.94 -11.88
N HIS A 11 20.43 12.23 -12.81
CA HIS A 11 20.06 12.63 -14.16
C HIS A 11 19.74 11.45 -15.10
N LEU A 12 20.14 10.22 -14.74
CA LEU A 12 19.80 9.01 -15.47
C LEU A 12 18.48 8.38 -14.98
N ALA A 13 18.16 8.56 -13.69
CA ALA A 13 16.94 8.01 -13.08
C ALA A 13 15.67 8.78 -13.47
N SER A 14 15.78 10.03 -13.97
CA SER A 14 14.64 10.83 -14.41
C SER A 14 14.16 10.55 -15.85
N ARG A 15 14.85 9.67 -16.59
CA ARG A 15 14.62 9.48 -18.04
C ARG A 15 13.96 8.15 -18.41
N ALA A 16 13.75 7.25 -17.46
CA ALA A 16 12.79 6.17 -17.65
C ALA A 16 11.43 6.67 -17.12
N PRO A 17 10.39 6.81 -17.96
CA PRO A 17 9.07 7.11 -17.45
C PRO A 17 8.70 6.01 -16.47
N ILE A 18 8.31 6.37 -15.24
CA ILE A 18 7.87 5.41 -14.20
C ILE A 18 6.79 4.46 -14.75
N GLY A 19 6.01 4.90 -15.75
CA GLY A 19 5.04 4.07 -16.48
C GLY A 19 5.62 2.87 -17.25
N VAL A 20 6.89 2.91 -17.69
CA VAL A 20 7.53 1.77 -18.38
C VAL A 20 7.86 0.63 -17.39
N LEU A 21 8.07 0.96 -16.11
CA LEU A 21 8.30 -0.02 -15.04
C LEU A 21 7.02 -0.77 -14.65
N GLU A 22 5.84 -0.19 -14.88
CA GLU A 22 4.56 -0.83 -14.52
C GLU A 22 4.23 -2.06 -15.38
N HIS A 23 4.65 -2.06 -16.66
CA HIS A 23 4.29 -3.10 -17.62
C HIS A 23 5.41 -4.12 -17.92
N ASN A 24 6.60 -3.98 -17.33
CA ASN A 24 7.71 -4.92 -17.54
C ASN A 24 8.39 -5.33 -16.23
N PRO A 25 8.12 -6.55 -15.69
CA PRO A 25 8.79 -7.06 -14.49
C PRO A 25 10.32 -7.19 -14.67
N ASP A 26 10.78 -7.55 -15.87
CA ASP A 26 12.21 -7.73 -16.16
C ASP A 26 13.00 -6.41 -16.19
N LEU A 27 12.36 -5.30 -16.57
CA LEU A 27 12.95 -3.96 -16.50
C LEU A 27 13.04 -3.45 -15.06
N ARG A 28 12.09 -3.82 -14.18
CA ARG A 28 12.17 -3.48 -12.75
C ARG A 28 13.36 -4.16 -12.07
N HIS A 29 13.57 -5.45 -12.34
CA HIS A 29 14.66 -6.21 -11.75
C HIS A 29 16.04 -5.88 -12.34
N SER A 30 16.12 -5.55 -13.63
CA SER A 30 17.39 -5.19 -14.29
C SER A 30 17.80 -3.73 -14.05
N ALA A 31 16.86 -2.79 -13.97
CA ALA A 31 17.16 -1.37 -13.77
C ALA A 31 17.35 -0.97 -12.30
N PHE A 32 16.76 -1.70 -11.35
CA PHE A 32 16.81 -1.36 -9.94
C PHE A 32 17.38 -2.51 -9.11
N LYS A 33 18.66 -2.41 -8.75
CA LYS A 33 19.31 -3.34 -7.81
C LYS A 33 19.10 -2.83 -6.38
N PRO A 34 18.17 -3.39 -5.59
CA PRO A 34 17.77 -2.84 -4.29
C PRO A 34 18.91 -2.80 -3.28
N THR A 35 19.96 -3.59 -3.54
CA THR A 35 21.14 -3.74 -2.69
C THR A 35 22.21 -2.68 -2.95
N SER A 36 22.05 -1.87 -4.01
CA SER A 36 23.03 -0.84 -4.38
C SER A 36 22.84 0.44 -3.55
N PRO A 37 23.93 1.17 -3.23
CA PRO A 37 23.84 2.45 -2.55
C PRO A 37 22.96 3.49 -3.29
N ALA A 38 23.01 3.49 -4.62
CA ALA A 38 22.20 4.39 -5.45
C ALA A 38 20.69 4.09 -5.33
N ALA A 39 20.32 2.81 -5.40
CA ALA A 39 18.93 2.38 -5.22
C ALA A 39 18.40 2.77 -3.84
N LYS A 40 19.21 2.55 -2.80
CA LYS A 40 18.86 2.93 -1.42
C LYS A 40 18.64 4.44 -1.31
N ALA A 41 19.54 5.25 -1.89
CA ALA A 41 19.41 6.71 -1.88
C ALA A 41 18.13 7.19 -2.60
N VAL A 42 17.76 6.56 -3.72
CA VAL A 42 16.50 6.85 -4.42
C VAL A 42 15.30 6.54 -3.53
N VAL A 43 15.27 5.36 -2.89
CA VAL A 43 14.17 4.99 -1.99
C VAL A 43 14.09 5.91 -0.79
N ASP A 44 15.23 6.24 -0.16
CA ASP A 44 15.28 7.18 0.97
C ASP A 44 14.75 8.56 0.55
N GLN A 45 15.02 9.01 -0.69
CA GLN A 45 14.44 10.26 -1.22
C GLN A 45 12.94 10.16 -1.46
N LEU A 46 12.45 9.07 -2.08
CA LEU A 46 11.02 8.83 -2.29
C LEU A 46 10.27 8.81 -0.96
N LEU A 47 10.83 8.16 0.06
CA LEU A 47 10.27 8.12 1.41
C LEU A 47 10.25 9.49 2.08
N ARG A 48 11.32 10.27 1.94
CA ARG A 48 11.35 11.63 2.46
C ARG A 48 10.26 12.50 1.83
N ILE A 49 9.99 12.32 0.54
CA ILE A 49 8.89 13.03 -0.14
C ILE A 49 7.54 12.50 0.33
N ALA A 50 7.35 11.19 0.44
CA ALA A 50 6.11 10.60 0.94
C ALA A 50 5.77 11.04 2.39
N ASP A 51 6.80 11.32 3.20
CA ASP A 51 6.64 11.73 4.59
C ASP A 51 6.49 13.24 4.80
N LYS A 52 7.11 14.07 3.94
CA LYS A 52 7.25 15.53 4.18
C LYS A 52 6.96 16.40 2.96
N GLY A 53 6.58 15.80 1.84
CA GLY A 53 6.36 16.48 0.58
C GLY A 53 5.13 17.38 0.63
N ILE A 54 5.29 18.64 0.24
CA ILE A 54 4.20 19.62 0.12
C ILE A 54 3.73 19.82 -1.34
N LEU A 55 4.49 19.30 -2.30
CA LEU A 55 4.18 19.40 -3.73
C LEU A 55 3.47 18.13 -4.18
N ASP A 56 2.17 18.24 -4.44
CA ASP A 56 1.28 17.10 -4.73
C ASP A 56 1.78 16.24 -5.89
N ASP A 57 2.19 16.85 -7.01
CA ASP A 57 2.63 16.08 -8.20
C ASP A 57 3.84 15.21 -7.90
N LEU A 58 4.79 15.74 -7.13
CA LEU A 58 6.00 15.03 -6.73
C LEU A 58 5.68 13.97 -5.66
N LEU A 59 4.75 14.28 -4.75
CA LEU A 59 4.25 13.36 -3.74
C LEU A 59 3.57 12.15 -4.38
N ILE A 60 2.58 12.39 -5.25
CA ILE A 60 1.87 11.36 -6.01
C ILE A 60 2.86 10.50 -6.79
N SER A 61 3.75 11.12 -7.57
CA SER A 61 4.77 10.39 -8.33
C SER A 61 5.64 9.50 -7.44
N SER A 62 5.95 9.96 -6.23
CA SER A 62 6.76 9.21 -5.27
C SER A 62 6.01 8.02 -4.67
N ILE A 63 4.74 8.21 -4.31
CA ILE A 63 3.86 7.16 -3.80
C ILE A 63 3.68 6.06 -4.87
N THR A 64 3.37 6.46 -6.11
CA THR A 64 3.22 5.54 -7.24
C THR A 64 4.52 4.76 -7.47
N ALA A 65 5.68 5.43 -7.44
CA ALA A 65 6.98 4.77 -7.59
C ALA A 65 7.24 3.74 -6.49
N LEU A 66 6.95 4.06 -5.22
CA LEU A 66 7.09 3.13 -4.09
C LEU A 66 6.19 1.90 -4.29
N GLY A 67 4.92 2.10 -4.70
CA GLY A 67 4.01 1.00 -5.01
C GLY A 67 4.51 0.10 -6.15
N CYS A 68 5.08 0.68 -7.21
CA CYS A 68 5.64 -0.07 -8.34
C CYS A 68 6.87 -0.92 -7.95
N LEU A 69 7.61 -0.47 -6.94
CA LEU A 69 8.77 -1.15 -6.38
C LEU A 69 8.42 -2.15 -5.25
N SER A 70 7.15 -2.26 -4.85
CA SER A 70 6.68 -3.09 -3.72
C SER A 70 7.27 -4.50 -3.66
N LYS A 71 7.41 -5.19 -4.80
CA LYS A 71 7.96 -6.55 -4.89
C LYS A 71 9.49 -6.64 -4.93
N THR A 72 10.17 -5.51 -4.97
CA THR A 72 11.64 -5.42 -5.04
C THR A 72 12.29 -5.22 -3.67
N PHE A 73 11.50 -4.81 -2.67
CA PHE A 73 12.00 -4.58 -1.33
C PHE A 73 12.32 -5.89 -0.61
N ARG A 74 13.26 -5.80 0.34
CA ARG A 74 13.61 -6.91 1.22
C ARG A 74 12.66 -6.94 2.41
N ALA A 75 12.54 -8.10 3.06
CA ALA A 75 11.74 -8.28 4.28
C ALA A 75 12.04 -7.24 5.37
N THR A 76 13.29 -6.80 5.46
CA THR A 76 13.75 -5.83 6.45
C THR A 76 13.31 -4.39 6.19
N GLU A 77 12.82 -4.08 4.99
CA GLU A 77 12.50 -2.72 4.57
C GLU A 77 11.00 -2.43 4.71
N THR A 78 10.51 -2.41 5.95
CA THR A 78 9.12 -2.09 6.29
C THR A 78 8.88 -0.61 6.57
N ARG A 79 9.95 0.20 6.60
CA ARG A 79 9.89 1.66 6.88
C ARG A 79 9.02 2.44 5.89
N ILE A 80 8.72 1.83 4.74
CA ILE A 80 7.88 2.40 3.68
C ILE A 80 6.40 2.42 4.07
N ILE A 81 5.95 1.45 4.88
CA ILE A 81 4.52 1.24 5.15
C ILE A 81 3.94 2.38 6.00
N GLY A 82 4.60 2.73 7.11
CA GLY A 82 4.12 3.78 8.02
C GLY A 82 3.85 5.14 7.33
N PRO A 83 4.79 5.69 6.55
CA PRO A 83 4.54 6.91 5.76
C PRO A 83 3.34 6.80 4.82
N LEU A 84 3.18 5.68 4.13
CA LEU A 84 2.03 5.48 3.22
C LEU A 84 0.71 5.36 3.98
N VAL A 85 0.70 4.74 5.16
CA VAL A 85 -0.50 4.64 6.01
C VAL A 85 -0.95 6.01 6.51
N ARG A 86 -0.01 6.91 6.87
CA ARG A 86 -0.36 8.28 7.29
C ARG A 86 -1.08 9.07 6.19
N LEU A 87 -0.78 8.79 4.92
CA LEU A 87 -1.42 9.45 3.78
C LEU A 87 -2.88 9.00 3.56
N LEU A 88 -3.35 7.97 4.26
CA LEU A 88 -4.75 7.56 4.21
C LEU A 88 -5.69 8.61 4.85
N ASP A 89 -5.18 9.42 5.79
CA ASP A 89 -5.91 10.51 6.46
C ASP A 89 -5.70 11.89 5.80
N GLU A 90 -5.13 11.92 4.59
CA GLU A 90 -4.82 13.18 3.90
C GLU A 90 -6.07 13.89 3.38
N ARG A 91 -6.06 15.23 3.37
CA ARG A 91 -7.23 16.03 2.94
C ARG A 91 -7.53 15.92 1.44
N LYS A 92 -6.54 15.52 0.64
CA LYS A 92 -6.65 15.42 -0.82
C LYS A 92 -6.94 13.98 -1.21
N ALA A 93 -8.17 13.71 -1.65
CA ALA A 93 -8.62 12.37 -2.03
C ALA A 93 -7.69 11.66 -3.04
N ILE A 94 -7.06 12.40 -3.96
CA ILE A 94 -6.11 11.83 -4.93
C ILE A 94 -4.85 11.27 -4.27
N VAL A 95 -4.35 11.89 -3.20
CA VAL A 95 -3.16 11.42 -2.48
C VAL A 95 -3.51 10.15 -1.71
N SER A 96 -4.63 10.14 -0.98
CA SER A 96 -5.13 8.95 -0.28
C SER A 96 -5.39 7.80 -1.24
N ARG A 97 -5.92 8.09 -2.44
CA ARG A 97 -6.13 7.09 -3.50
C ARG A 97 -4.84 6.39 -3.88
N GLU A 98 -3.80 7.15 -4.20
CA GLU A 98 -2.52 6.59 -4.63
C GLU A 98 -1.83 5.84 -3.49
N ALA A 99 -2.00 6.31 -2.24
CA ALA A 99 -1.52 5.59 -1.07
C ALA A 99 -2.21 4.23 -0.89
N VAL A 100 -3.55 4.16 -1.03
CA VAL A 100 -4.31 2.90 -0.97
C VAL A 100 -3.85 1.94 -2.07
N ILE A 101 -3.69 2.43 -3.31
CA ILE A 101 -3.25 1.60 -4.44
C ILE A 101 -1.82 1.09 -4.21
N ALA A 102 -0.91 1.96 -3.73
CA ALA A 102 0.45 1.57 -3.42
C ALA A 102 0.49 0.51 -2.32
N LEU A 103 -0.20 0.72 -1.20
CA LEU A 103 -0.30 -0.25 -0.10
C LEU A 103 -0.91 -1.58 -0.54
N THR A 104 -1.92 -1.55 -1.42
CA THR A 104 -2.50 -2.77 -2.02
C THR A 104 -1.44 -3.60 -2.75
N LYS A 105 -0.50 -2.97 -3.47
CA LYS A 105 0.62 -3.67 -4.12
C LYS A 105 1.61 -4.30 -3.11
N PHE A 106 1.71 -3.76 -1.89
CA PHE A 106 2.53 -4.35 -0.82
C PHE A 106 1.89 -5.58 -0.16
N VAL A 107 0.56 -5.63 -0.09
CA VAL A 107 -0.16 -6.71 0.61
C VAL A 107 -0.84 -7.72 -0.32
N CYS A 108 -0.78 -7.53 -1.63
CA CYS A 108 -1.36 -8.48 -2.57
C CYS A 108 -0.63 -9.83 -2.49
N LYS A 109 -1.34 -10.92 -2.80
CA LYS A 109 -0.84 -12.31 -2.71
C LYS A 109 0.41 -12.58 -3.54
N GLU A 110 0.65 -11.78 -4.58
CA GLU A 110 1.83 -11.89 -5.43
C GLU A 110 3.08 -11.23 -4.82
N ASN A 111 2.96 -10.58 -3.66
CA ASN A 111 4.09 -10.08 -2.89
C ASN A 111 4.43 -11.07 -1.77
N PHE A 112 5.67 -11.58 -1.77
CA PHE A 112 6.12 -12.58 -0.79
C PHE A 112 6.19 -12.04 0.65
N LEU A 113 6.15 -10.72 0.81
CA LEU A 113 6.16 -10.01 2.11
C LEU A 113 4.77 -9.51 2.51
N CYS A 114 3.71 -10.00 1.87
CA CYS A 114 2.37 -9.50 2.09
C CYS A 114 1.93 -9.57 3.56
N VAL A 115 2.38 -10.59 4.30
CA VAL A 115 2.06 -10.76 5.73
C VAL A 115 2.79 -9.73 6.57
N GLU A 116 4.10 -9.56 6.39
CA GLU A 116 4.92 -8.57 7.09
C GLU A 116 4.42 -7.14 6.83
N HIS A 117 4.10 -6.83 5.57
CA HIS A 117 3.56 -5.54 5.21
C HIS A 117 2.15 -5.31 5.79
N SER A 118 1.30 -6.34 5.81
CA SER A 118 -0.04 -6.23 6.43
C SER A 118 0.07 -5.97 7.93
N LYS A 119 1.00 -6.64 8.63
CA LYS A 119 1.28 -6.36 10.04
C LYS A 119 1.76 -4.92 10.25
N ALA A 120 2.70 -4.46 9.43
CA ALA A 120 3.18 -3.08 9.49
C ALA A 120 2.07 -2.04 9.21
N ILE A 121 1.08 -2.36 8.37
CA ILE A 121 -0.11 -1.51 8.17
C ILE A 121 -0.92 -1.42 9.46
N ILE A 122 -1.16 -2.56 10.11
CA ILE A 122 -1.93 -2.64 11.36
C ILE A 122 -1.21 -1.88 12.48
N GLU A 123 0.10 -2.10 12.65
CA GLU A 123 0.95 -1.41 13.64
C GLU A 123 0.99 0.11 13.44
N ALA A 124 0.88 0.57 12.18
CA ALA A 124 0.77 1.99 11.83
C ALA A 124 -0.67 2.54 11.97
N GLU A 125 -1.56 1.80 12.64
CA GLU A 125 -2.97 2.12 12.81
C GLU A 125 -3.75 2.23 11.49
N GLY A 126 -3.33 1.53 10.44
CA GLY A 126 -3.99 1.57 9.13
C GLY A 126 -5.43 1.04 9.17
N ALA A 127 -5.74 0.11 10.07
CA ALA A 127 -7.07 -0.48 10.19
C ALA A 127 -8.18 0.56 10.41
N LYS A 128 -7.99 1.50 11.35
CA LYS A 128 -8.98 2.57 11.63
C LYS A 128 -9.20 3.48 10.42
N HIS A 129 -8.12 3.88 9.74
CA HIS A 129 -8.18 4.75 8.57
C HIS A 129 -8.91 4.06 7.42
N LEU A 130 -8.62 2.79 7.17
CA LEU A 130 -9.29 2.01 6.12
C LEU A 130 -10.79 1.84 6.42
N VAL A 131 -11.16 1.55 7.66
CA VAL A 131 -12.56 1.48 8.08
C VAL A 131 -13.30 2.80 7.82
N GLN A 132 -12.68 3.94 8.17
CA GLN A 132 -13.25 5.27 7.89
C GLN A 132 -13.40 5.52 6.39
N LEU A 133 -12.39 5.18 5.58
CA LEU A 133 -12.43 5.33 4.13
C LEU A 133 -13.50 4.45 3.48
N VAL A 134 -13.73 3.23 3.98
CA VAL A 134 -14.80 2.36 3.46
C VAL A 134 -16.19 2.93 3.74
N TYR A 135 -16.41 3.52 4.92
CA TYR A 135 -17.71 4.14 5.24
C TYR A 135 -17.93 5.49 4.54
N PHE A 136 -16.92 6.35 4.52
CA PHE A 136 -17.10 7.78 4.20
C PHE A 136 -16.31 8.26 2.98
N GLY A 137 -15.35 7.48 2.49
CA GLY A 137 -14.51 7.86 1.37
C GLY A 137 -15.16 7.58 0.03
N GLU A 138 -16.21 8.32 -0.36
CA GLU A 138 -17.06 8.07 -1.54
C GLU A 138 -16.31 7.55 -2.79
N GLN A 139 -15.21 8.19 -3.18
CA GLN A 139 -14.42 7.83 -4.37
C GLN A 139 -13.38 6.72 -4.12
N LEU A 140 -13.16 6.36 -2.86
CA LEU A 140 -12.13 5.46 -2.37
C LEU A 140 -12.70 4.18 -1.74
N GLN A 141 -14.01 4.10 -1.49
CA GLN A 141 -14.63 2.99 -0.75
C GLN A 141 -14.20 1.63 -1.27
N THR A 142 -14.26 1.43 -2.60
CA THR A 142 -13.90 0.15 -3.24
C THR A 142 -12.42 -0.17 -3.06
N GLU A 143 -11.50 0.76 -3.35
CA GLU A 143 -10.06 0.51 -3.22
C GLU A 143 -9.65 0.31 -1.76
N ALA A 144 -10.22 1.08 -0.83
CA ALA A 144 -9.99 0.91 0.60
C ALA A 144 -10.49 -0.45 1.11
N LEU A 145 -11.66 -0.90 0.62
CA LEU A 145 -12.21 -2.21 0.95
C LEU A 145 -11.32 -3.34 0.45
N ILE A 146 -10.78 -3.22 -0.77
CA ILE A 146 -9.86 -4.23 -1.33
C ILE A 146 -8.61 -4.35 -0.46
N LEU A 147 -8.00 -3.22 -0.09
CA LEU A 147 -6.86 -3.20 0.80
C LEU A 147 -7.20 -3.84 2.15
N LEU A 148 -8.36 -3.50 2.73
CA LEU A 148 -8.82 -4.05 4.00
C LEU A 148 -9.06 -5.57 3.93
N CYS A 149 -9.62 -6.07 2.83
CA CYS A 149 -9.77 -7.51 2.59
C CYS A 149 -8.43 -8.21 2.56
N TYR A 150 -7.43 -7.70 1.82
CA TYR A 150 -6.10 -8.32 1.78
C TYR A 150 -5.39 -8.29 3.13
N VAL A 151 -5.42 -7.16 3.85
CA VAL A 151 -4.85 -7.09 5.21
C VAL A 151 -5.51 -8.13 6.13
N SER A 152 -6.83 -8.26 6.07
CA SER A 152 -7.58 -9.23 6.88
C SER A 152 -7.28 -10.68 6.51
N LEU A 153 -7.07 -10.97 5.22
CA LEU A 153 -6.70 -12.31 4.75
C LEU A 153 -5.27 -12.70 5.13
N ASN A 154 -4.37 -11.72 5.20
CA ASN A 154 -2.96 -11.94 5.52
C ASN A 154 -2.70 -12.03 7.04
N VAL A 155 -3.55 -11.40 7.87
CA VAL A 155 -3.38 -11.36 9.34
C VAL A 155 -4.67 -11.78 10.04
N LEU A 156 -4.80 -13.08 10.27
CA LEU A 156 -6.06 -13.71 10.71
C LEU A 156 -6.43 -13.48 12.18
N GLU A 157 -5.43 -13.28 13.04
CA GLU A 157 -5.61 -13.27 14.50
C GLU A 157 -5.21 -11.93 15.11
N SER A 158 -5.58 -10.82 14.45
CA SER A 158 -5.27 -9.48 14.94
C SER A 158 -6.37 -8.93 15.84
N GLU A 159 -5.99 -8.63 17.07
CA GLU A 159 -6.84 -7.88 18.01
C GLU A 159 -7.12 -6.46 17.51
N ASP A 160 -6.12 -5.79 16.92
CA ASP A 160 -6.27 -4.45 16.38
C ASP A 160 -7.32 -4.39 15.26
N LEU A 161 -7.39 -5.40 14.38
CA LEU A 161 -8.45 -5.50 13.37
C LEU A 161 -9.83 -5.69 14.00
N ALA A 162 -9.93 -6.46 15.08
CA ALA A 162 -11.18 -6.63 15.81
C ALA A 162 -11.61 -5.33 16.50
N GLN A 163 -10.69 -4.65 17.19
CA GLN A 163 -10.96 -3.38 17.89
C GLN A 163 -11.31 -2.25 16.91
N ALA A 164 -10.70 -2.22 15.73
CA ALA A 164 -11.04 -1.27 14.67
C ALA A 164 -12.40 -1.53 14.01
N GLY A 165 -13.11 -2.60 14.38
CA GLY A 165 -14.45 -2.91 13.85
C GLY A 165 -14.45 -3.46 12.43
N VAL A 166 -13.34 -4.06 11.97
CA VAL A 166 -13.20 -4.51 10.58
C VAL A 166 -14.27 -5.54 10.20
N LEU A 167 -14.61 -6.49 11.08
CA LEU A 167 -15.66 -7.47 10.79
C LEU A 167 -17.02 -6.79 10.48
N ALA A 168 -17.39 -5.77 11.25
CA ALA A 168 -18.64 -5.05 11.05
C ALA A 168 -18.66 -4.34 9.69
N VAL A 169 -17.53 -3.76 9.29
CA VAL A 169 -17.34 -3.10 8.00
C VAL A 169 -17.44 -4.09 6.86
N LEU A 170 -16.77 -5.25 6.94
CA LEU A 170 -16.85 -6.30 5.92
C LEU A 170 -18.28 -6.85 5.78
N ALA A 171 -18.99 -7.04 6.89
CA ALA A 171 -20.38 -7.48 6.88
C ALA A 171 -21.32 -6.43 6.28
N TRP A 172 -21.11 -5.14 6.57
CA TRP A 172 -21.85 -4.04 5.94
C TRP A 172 -21.57 -3.96 4.43
N ALA A 173 -20.30 -4.04 4.03
CA ALA A 173 -19.87 -3.96 2.65
C ALA A 173 -20.44 -5.10 1.80
N SER A 174 -20.58 -6.30 2.36
CA SER A 174 -21.20 -7.45 1.66
C SER A 174 -22.66 -7.25 1.28
N LYS A 175 -23.32 -6.23 1.84
CA LYS A 175 -24.71 -5.85 1.54
C LYS A 175 -24.80 -4.67 0.58
N GLN A 176 -23.66 -4.06 0.20
CA GLN A 176 -23.61 -2.91 -0.69
C GLN A 176 -23.41 -3.36 -2.13
N GLY A 177 -24.49 -3.31 -2.91
CA GLY A 177 -24.52 -3.79 -4.30
C GLY A 177 -23.46 -3.17 -5.20
N HIS A 178 -23.10 -1.90 -5.00
CA HIS A 178 -22.08 -1.22 -5.82
C HIS A 178 -20.65 -1.65 -5.48
N LEU A 179 -20.37 -2.06 -4.24
CA LEU A 179 -19.03 -2.50 -3.83
C LEU A 179 -18.74 -3.91 -4.34
N VAL A 180 -19.72 -4.81 -4.29
CA VAL A 180 -19.57 -6.21 -4.71
C VAL A 180 -19.56 -6.40 -6.23
N GLN A 181 -19.79 -5.33 -7.02
CA GLN A 181 -19.61 -5.37 -8.47
C GLN A 181 -18.13 -5.39 -8.89
N ASP A 182 -17.21 -4.93 -8.02
CA ASP A 182 -15.77 -5.06 -8.27
C ASP A 182 -15.34 -6.51 -8.04
N SER A 183 -14.77 -7.15 -9.06
CA SER A 183 -14.38 -8.56 -9.02
C SER A 183 -13.33 -8.89 -7.94
N ARG A 184 -12.48 -7.92 -7.55
CA ARG A 184 -11.52 -8.08 -6.46
C ARG A 184 -12.22 -8.11 -5.11
N VAL A 185 -13.28 -7.33 -4.94
CA VAL A 185 -14.12 -7.34 -3.73
C VAL A 185 -14.93 -8.64 -3.70
N ASP A 186 -15.62 -8.99 -4.77
CA ASP A 186 -16.46 -10.19 -4.86
C ASP A 186 -15.68 -11.47 -4.50
N SER A 187 -14.43 -11.57 -4.98
CA SER A 187 -13.58 -12.73 -4.71
C SER A 187 -12.96 -12.78 -3.31
N SER A 188 -12.66 -11.63 -2.70
CA SER A 188 -11.88 -11.58 -1.44
C SER A 188 -12.73 -11.33 -0.20
N LEU A 189 -13.83 -10.59 -0.32
CA LEU A 189 -14.66 -10.16 0.80
C LEU A 189 -15.31 -11.33 1.55
N PRO A 190 -15.92 -12.35 0.89
CA PRO A 190 -16.53 -13.46 1.60
C PRO A 190 -15.52 -14.24 2.45
N GLU A 191 -14.33 -14.46 1.90
CA GLU A 191 -13.26 -15.18 2.59
C GLU A 191 -12.69 -14.35 3.75
N ALA A 192 -12.39 -13.07 3.52
CA ALA A 192 -11.90 -12.16 4.55
C ALA A 192 -12.86 -12.10 5.75
N ARG A 193 -14.15 -11.95 5.45
CA ARG A 193 -15.22 -11.92 6.45
C ARG A 193 -15.31 -13.24 7.21
N GLY A 194 -15.39 -14.37 6.51
CA GLY A 194 -15.52 -15.69 7.14
C GLY A 194 -14.35 -16.01 8.09
N ARG A 195 -13.12 -15.63 7.72
CA ARG A 195 -11.95 -15.82 8.60
C ARG A 195 -12.04 -14.96 9.88
N MET A 196 -12.50 -13.71 9.76
CA MET A 196 -12.70 -12.84 10.91
C MET A 196 -13.83 -13.31 11.85
N GLU A 197 -14.93 -13.82 11.30
CA GLU A 197 -16.03 -14.41 12.10
C GLU A 197 -15.53 -15.60 12.93
N LEU A 198 -14.73 -16.48 12.32
CA LEU A 198 -14.11 -17.61 13.01
C LEU A 198 -13.20 -17.15 14.16
N TYR A 199 -12.37 -16.13 13.95
CA TYR A 199 -11.53 -15.57 15.01
C TYR A 199 -12.35 -15.04 16.19
N GLN A 200 -13.38 -14.24 15.93
CA GLN A 200 -14.23 -13.69 17.00
C GLN A 200 -14.97 -14.79 17.78
N SER A 201 -15.47 -15.82 17.08
CA SER A 201 -16.15 -16.95 17.73
C SER A 201 -15.26 -17.75 18.68
N ARG A 202 -13.94 -17.78 18.42
CA ARG A 202 -12.95 -18.44 19.29
C ARG A 202 -12.62 -17.58 20.51
N ARG A 203 -12.57 -16.26 20.36
CA ARG A 203 -12.33 -15.32 21.46
C ARG A 203 -13.50 -15.21 22.44
N SER A 204 -14.73 -15.47 22.00
CA SER A 204 -15.93 -15.41 22.84
C SER A 204 -16.20 -16.68 23.67
N ARG A 205 -15.34 -17.69 23.58
CA ARG A 205 -15.39 -18.92 24.38
C ARG A 205 -14.44 -18.84 25.57
#